data_AF-A0A822FZI7-F1
#
_entry.id   AF-A0A822FZI7-F1
#
_cell.length_a   1.000
_cell.length_b   1.000
_cell.length_c   1.000
_cell.angle_alpha   90.00
_cell.angle_beta   90.00
_cell.angle_gamma   90.00
#
_symmetry.space_group_name_H-M   'P 1'
#
loop_
_entity.id
_entity.type
_entity.pdbx_description
1 polymer ?
#
loop_
_entity_poly.entity_id
_entity_poly.type
_entity_poly.pdbx_seq_one_letter_code
_entity_poly.pdbx_strand_id
1 'polypeptide(L)' 'KMVRKWLKEGKRYMFGYDGRKDTENFTQLVWRSTKEVGVGRARSEDGNWSYGVAIFDPPGNIPNQYAENVHLPAGAN' A
#
# COMPACT_ATOMS: atom_id res chain seq x y z
N LYS A 1 11.17 -4.07 -6.90
CA LYS A 1 11.65 -2.74 -6.42
C LYS A 1 10.48 -1.85 -5.95
N MET A 2 9.37 -1.78 -6.70
CA MET A 2 8.18 -0.97 -6.34
C MET A 2 7.50 -1.37 -5.02
N VAL A 3 7.03 -2.62 -4.87
CA VAL A 3 6.36 -3.09 -3.63
C VAL A 3 7.22 -2.88 -2.39
N ARG A 4 8.54 -3.11 -2.49
CA ARG A 4 9.47 -2.84 -1.38
C ARG A 4 9.56 -1.36 -1.01
N LYS A 5 9.39 -0.44 -1.96
CA LYS A 5 9.36 1.01 -1.70
C LYS A 5 8.08 1.36 -0.92
N TRP A 6 6.93 0.85 -1.37
CA TRP A 6 5.64 1.05 -0.71
C TRP A 6 5.64 0.47 0.70
N LEU A 7 6.11 -0.77 0.91
CA LEU A 7 6.21 -1.36 2.25
C LEU A 7 7.08 -0.54 3.23
N LYS A 8 8.09 0.18 2.75
CA LYS A 8 8.92 1.06 3.60
C LYS A 8 8.18 2.28 4.11
N GLU A 9 7.05 2.66 3.51
CA GLU A 9 6.22 3.76 4.00
C GLU A 9 5.59 3.41 5.36
N GLY A 10 5.36 2.13 5.66
CA GLY A 10 4.85 1.66 6.94
C GLY A 10 5.70 2.08 8.15
N LYS A 11 6.98 2.42 7.94
CA LYS A 11 7.83 3.01 8.99
C LYS A 11 7.37 4.38 9.50
N ARG A 12 6.59 5.10 8.69
CA ARG A 12 6.01 6.42 9.03
C ARG A 12 4.51 6.34 9.33
N TYR A 13 3.91 5.16 9.21
CA TYR A 13 2.49 4.98 9.45
C TYR A 13 2.20 4.96 10.95
N MET A 14 1.17 5.71 11.36
CA MET A 14 0.72 5.77 12.75
C MET A 14 -0.52 4.89 12.89
N PHE A 15 -0.36 3.71 13.48
CA PHE A 15 -1.46 2.77 13.70
C PHE A 15 -2.53 3.38 14.61
N GLY A 16 -3.81 3.09 14.31
CA GLY A 16 -4.96 3.63 15.04
C GLY A 16 -5.45 5.01 14.54
N TYR A 17 -4.78 5.61 13.55
CA TYR A 17 -5.20 6.84 12.89
C TYR A 17 -5.55 6.59 11.42
N ASP A 18 -6.23 7.54 10.80
CA ASP A 18 -6.49 7.52 9.36
C ASP A 18 -5.20 7.67 8.53
N GLY A 19 -5.29 7.24 7.26
CA GLY A 19 -4.17 7.26 6.33
C GLY A 19 -3.66 8.65 5.98
N ARG A 20 -2.38 8.72 5.60
CA ARG A 20 -1.72 9.92 5.11
C ARG A 20 -1.24 9.70 3.69
N LYS A 21 -1.16 10.78 2.90
CA LYS A 21 -0.65 10.71 1.51
C LYS A 21 0.74 10.04 1.40
N ASP A 22 1.60 10.21 2.40
CA ASP A 22 2.95 9.64 2.38
C ASP A 22 3.03 8.16 2.81
N THR A 23 1.90 7.54 3.14
CA THR A 23 1.75 6.14 3.55
C THR A 23 0.62 5.39 2.84
N GLU A 24 -0.06 6.04 1.88
CA GLU A 24 -1.24 5.50 1.19
C GLU A 24 -0.95 4.22 0.39
N ASN A 25 0.27 4.06 -0.14
CA ASN A 25 0.61 2.82 -0.85
C ASN A 25 0.81 1.67 0.13
N PHE A 26 1.44 1.94 1.28
CA PHE A 26 1.56 0.94 2.35
C PHE A 26 0.19 0.49 2.83
N THR A 27 -0.69 1.41 3.19
CA THR A 27 -2.01 1.07 3.76
C THR A 27 -2.86 0.28 2.78
N GLN A 28 -2.80 0.59 1.48
CA GLN A 28 -3.49 -0.20 0.45
C GLN A 28 -2.93 -1.62 0.33
N LEU A 29 -1.60 -1.79 0.41
CA LEU A 29 -0.97 -3.11 0.30
C LEU A 29 -1.36 -4.06 1.43
N VAL A 30 -1.58 -3.53 2.63
CA VAL A 30 -1.89 -4.33 3.83
C VAL A 30 -3.37 -4.26 4.21
N TRP A 31 -4.21 -3.69 3.35
CA TRP A 31 -5.63 -3.48 3.62
C TRP A 31 -6.36 -4.83 3.77
N ARG A 32 -6.78 -5.18 4.98
CA ARG A 32 -7.38 -6.49 5.31
C ARG A 32 -8.55 -6.89 4.42
N SER A 33 -9.40 -5.92 4.06
CA SER A 33 -10.62 -6.19 3.28
C SER A 33 -10.37 -6.36 1.78
N THR A 34 -9.23 -5.90 1.25
CA THR A 34 -8.83 -6.15 -0.14
C THR A 34 -8.54 -7.64 -0.32
N LYS A 35 -9.04 -8.24 -1.40
CA LYS A 35 -8.95 -9.68 -1.69
C LYS A 35 -8.17 -10.01 -2.94
N GLU A 36 -8.17 -9.10 -3.90
CA GLU A 36 -7.57 -9.29 -5.20
C GLU A 36 -6.64 -8.13 -5.54
N VAL A 37 -5.58 -8.45 -6.30
CA VAL A 37 -4.64 -7.46 -6.80
C VAL A 37 -4.22 -7.80 -8.23
N GLY A 38 -4.40 -6.84 -9.13
CA GLY A 38 -3.86 -6.88 -10.49
C GLY A 38 -2.63 -5.99 -10.57
N VAL A 39 -1.53 -6.49 -11.15
CA VAL A 39 -0.26 -5.72 -11.26
C VAL A 39 0.19 -5.64 -12.71
N GLY A 40 0.37 -4.41 -13.19
CA GLY A 40 0.96 -4.10 -14.50
C GLY A 40 2.32 -3.43 -14.34
N ARG A 41 3.24 -3.71 -15.28
CA ARG A 41 4.55 -3.04 -15.33
C ARG A 41 4.91 -2.69 -16.77
N ALA A 42 5.34 -1.45 -16.97
CA ALA A 42 5.89 -0.95 -18.23
C ALA A 42 7.28 -0.35 -18.01
N ARG A 43 8.07 -0.26 -19.07
CA ARG A 43 9.39 0.38 -19.08
C ARG A 43 9.39 1.41 -20.21
N SER A 44 9.99 2.58 -20.00
CA SER A 44 10.16 3.56 -21.07
C SER A 44 11.04 2.99 -22.19
N GLU A 45 10.88 3.52 -23.39
CA GLU A 45 11.62 3.07 -24.57
C GLU A 45 13.14 3.21 -24.39
N ASP A 46 13.58 4.31 -23.77
CA ASP A 46 14.99 4.55 -23.40
C ASP A 46 15.49 3.70 -22.22
N GLY A 47 14.60 2.93 -21.57
CA GLY A 47 14.91 2.10 -20.41
C GLY A 47 15.15 2.84 -19.09
N ASN A 48 15.09 4.17 -19.06
CA ASN A 48 15.42 4.93 -17.84
C ASN A 48 14.33 4.83 -16.77
N TRP A 49 13.07 4.66 -17.19
CA TRP A 49 11.92 4.63 -16.30
C TRP A 49 11.25 3.27 -16.29
N SER A 50 10.72 2.90 -15.13
CA SER A 50 9.86 1.73 -14.97
C SER A 50 8.62 2.14 -14.20
N TYR A 51 7.48 1.93 -14.83
CA TYR A 51 6.17 2.23 -14.30
C TYR A 51 5.57 0.94 -13.80
N GLY A 52 4.97 0.98 -12.61
CA GLY A 52 4.17 -0.11 -12.12
C GLY A 52 2.85 0.43 -11.61
N VAL A 53 1.79 -0.31 -11.92
CA VAL A 53 0.42 -0.02 -11.47
C VAL A 53 -0.06 -1.25 -10.74
N ALA A 54 -0.71 -1.03 -9.60
CA ALA A 54 -1.43 -2.06 -8.88
C ALA A 54 -2.88 -1.60 -8.72
N ILE A 55 -3.82 -2.48 -9.05
CA ILE A 55 -5.25 -2.28 -8.88
C ILE A 55 -5.71 -3.29 -7.83
N PHE A 56 -6.50 -2.83 -6.87
CA PHE A 56 -6.91 -3.62 -5.71
C PHE A 56 -8.43 -3.70 -5.65
N ASP A 57 -8.96 -4.89 -5.34
CA ASP A 57 -10.39 -5.12 -5.19
C ASP A 57 -10.70 -5.98 -3.94
N PRO A 58 -11.66 -5.59 -3.08
CA PRO A 58 -12.23 -4.25 -2.95
C PRO A 58 -11.17 -3.17 -2.69
N PRO A 59 -11.43 -1.90 -3.03
CA PRO A 59 -10.47 -0.81 -2.81
C PRO A 59 -10.23 -0.59 -1.31
N GLY A 60 -9.00 -0.22 -0.98
CA GLY A 60 -8.60 0.17 0.37
C GLY A 60 -8.57 1.68 0.55
N ASN A 61 -7.92 2.12 1.62
CA ASN A 61 -7.72 3.54 1.95
C ASN A 61 -9.02 4.33 2.13
N ILE A 62 -10.10 3.65 2.52
CA ILE A 62 -11.40 4.28 2.76
C ILE A 62 -11.33 5.06 4.08
N PRO A 63 -11.69 6.35 4.10
CA PRO A 63 -11.71 7.17 5.32
C PRO A 63 -12.50 6.51 6.45
N ASN A 64 -12.00 6.63 7.68
CA ASN A 64 -12.56 6.03 8.89
C ASN A 64 -12.56 4.49 8.95
N GLN A 65 -11.90 3.79 8.02
CA GLN A 65 -11.81 2.31 8.03
C GLN A 65 -10.39 1.78 8.31
N TYR A 66 -9.43 2.66 8.59
CA TYR A 66 -8.01 2.29 8.70
C TYR A 66 -7.72 1.39 9.91
N ALA A 67 -8.30 1.67 11.07
CA ALA A 67 -8.07 0.90 12.29
C ALA A 67 -8.51 -0.58 12.14
N GLU A 68 -9.55 -0.83 11.35
CA GLU A 68 -10.06 -2.17 11.08
C GLU A 68 -9.26 -2.93 10.03
N ASN A 69 -8.54 -2.20 9.16
CA ASN A 69 -7.92 -2.76 7.97
C ASN A 69 -6.38 -2.75 7.97
N VAL A 70 -5.73 -1.91 8.78
CA VAL A 70 -4.27 -1.78 8.83
C VAL A 70 -3.76 -2.15 10.21
N HIS A 71 -3.26 -3.39 10.35
CA HIS A 71 -2.87 -3.95 11.63
C HIS A 71 -1.36 -3.90 11.86
N LEU A 72 -0.97 -3.83 13.14
CA LEU A 72 0.42 -3.96 13.54
C LEU A 72 1.00 -5.29 13.01
N PRO A 73 2.29 -5.31 12.61
CA PRO A 73 2.96 -6.55 12.29
C PRO A 73 2.92 -7.49 13.50
N ALA A 74 2.68 -8.78 13.26
CA ALA A 74 2.75 -9.77 14.32
C ALA A 74 4.13 -9.72 15.01
N GLY A 75 4.14 -9.45 16.32
CA GLY A 75 5.36 -9.35 17.13
C GLY A 75 5.90 -7.93 17.36
N ALA A 76 5.21 -6.88 16.91
CA ALA A 76 5.48 -5.51 17.35
C ALA A 76 4.90 -5.31 18.77
N ASN A 77 5.72 -5.56 19.79
CA ASN A 77 5.46 -5.20 21.19
C ASN A 77 6.16 -3.89 21.53
#